data_AF-A0A354X9E4-F1
#
_entry.id   AF-A0A354X9E4-F1
#
_cell.length_a   1.000
_cell.length_b   1.000
_cell.length_c   1.000
_cell.angle_alpha   90.00
_cell.angle_beta   90.00
_cell.angle_gamma   90.00
#
_symmetry.space_group_name_H-M   'P 1'
#
loop_
_entity.id
_entity.type
_entity.pdbx_description
1 polymer ?
#
loop_
_entity_poly.entity_id
_entity_poly.type
_entity_poly.pdbx_seq_one_letter_code
_entity_poly.pdbx_strand_id
1 'polypeptide(L)' 'MISCGGIDSDAKKAAELTNQSIRQSVDLELEKSQKTYHKAQALIEKHKNTKTWNEFNRLYKMYRDQEKASL' A
#
# COMPACT_ATOMS: atom_id res chain seq x y z
N MET A 1 -16.27 -16.98 4.41
CA MET A 1 -16.16 -15.65 5.04
C MET A 1 -14.94 -14.96 4.47
N ILE A 2 -15.09 -13.79 3.85
CA ILE A 2 -13.94 -12.92 3.57
C ILE A 2 -13.59 -12.35 4.93
N SER A 3 -12.50 -12.82 5.52
CA SER A 3 -12.03 -12.29 6.79
C SER A 3 -11.68 -10.82 6.58
N CYS A 4 -12.41 -9.91 7.22
CA CYS A 4 -12.10 -8.47 7.24
C CYS A 4 -10.64 -8.21 7.65
N GLY A 5 -10.03 -9.11 8.45
CA GLY A 5 -8.63 -9.01 8.85
C GLY A 5 -7.63 -9.11 7.70
N GLY A 6 -7.99 -9.78 6.59
CA GLY A 6 -7.13 -9.84 5.41
C GLY A 6 -7.07 -8.52 4.65
N ILE A 7 -8.20 -7.84 4.51
CA ILE A 7 -8.29 -6.56 3.77
C ILE A 7 -7.52 -5.46 4.50
N ASP A 8 -7.70 -5.35 5.82
CA ASP A 8 -7.01 -4.34 6.63
C ASP A 8 -5.49 -4.54 6.63
N SER A 9 -5.03 -5.77 6.85
CA SER A 9 -3.60 -6.11 6.82
C SER A 9 -2.97 -5.84 5.45
N ASP A 10 -3.63 -6.25 4.36
CA ASP A 10 -3.12 -6.01 3.01
C ASP A 10 -3.10 -4.52 2.67
N ALA A 11 -4.13 -3.77 3.07
CA ALA A 11 -4.21 -2.32 2.86
C ALA A 11 -3.12 -1.56 3.64
N LYS A 12 -2.91 -1.90 4.91
CA LYS A 12 -1.83 -1.36 5.73
C LYS A 12 -0.47 -1.67 5.12
N LYS A 13 -0.26 -2.91 4.69
CA LYS A 13 1.03 -3.32 4.10
C LYS A 13 1.31 -2.64 2.77
N ALA A 14 0.29 -2.48 1.92
CA ALA A 14 0.41 -1.75 0.67
C ALA A 14 0.76 -0.27 0.90
N ALA A 15 0.19 0.35 1.94
CA ALA A 15 0.51 1.73 2.32
C ALA A 15 1.97 1.87 2.81
N GLU A 16 2.41 1.02 3.73
CA GLU A 16 3.79 1.00 4.23
C GLU A 16 4.81 0.85 3.10
N LEU A 17 4.60 -0.11 2.18
CA LEU A 17 5.48 -0.35 1.04
C LEU A 17 5.49 0.84 0.08
N THR A 18 4.33 1.46 -0.15
CA THR A 18 4.24 2.66 -1.01
C THR A 18 5.06 3.80 -0.42
N ASN A 19 4.87 4.13 0.85
CA ASN A 19 5.61 5.21 1.51
C ASN A 19 7.10 4.90 1.64
N GLN A 20 7.47 3.63 1.87
CA GLN A 20 8.85 3.19 1.81
C GLN A 20 9.46 3.38 0.41
N SER A 21 8.75 3.06 -0.66
CA SER A 21 9.25 3.29 -2.03
C SER A 21 9.46 4.78 -2.31
N ILE A 22 8.59 5.66 -1.80
CA ILE A 22 8.75 7.11 -1.92
C ILE A 22 10.03 7.58 -1.22
N ARG A 23 10.28 7.12 0.01
CA ARG A 23 11.55 7.43 0.73
C ARG A 23 12.77 6.97 -0.07
N GLN A 24 12.75 5.75 -0.58
CA GLN A 24 13.83 5.22 -1.42
C GLN A 24 14.04 6.05 -2.69
N SER A 25 12.96 6.56 -3.30
CA SER A 25 13.07 7.47 -4.44
C SER A 25 13.71 8.81 -4.07
N VAL A 26 13.39 9.35 -2.89
CA VAL A 26 14.01 10.58 -2.37
C VAL A 26 15.50 10.37 -2.13
N ASP A 27 15.89 9.20 -1.64
CA ASP A 27 17.29 8.81 -1.40
C ASP A 27 18.03 8.37 -2.68
N LEU A 28 17.42 8.52 -3.86
CA LEU A 28 17.94 8.10 -5.17
C LEU A 28 18.23 6.57 -5.29
N GLU A 29 17.68 5.75 -4.40
CA GLU A 29 17.73 4.28 -4.45
C GLU A 29 16.70 3.72 -5.46
N LEU A 30 16.75 4.16 -6.72
CA LEU A 30 15.67 3.97 -7.71
C LEU A 30 15.30 2.51 -7.98
N GLU A 31 16.28 1.61 -8.12
CA GLU A 31 16.01 0.19 -8.35
C GLU A 31 15.30 -0.46 -7.15
N LYS A 32 15.72 -0.08 -5.94
CA LYS A 32 15.11 -0.55 -4.69
C LYS A 32 13.70 0.00 -4.53
N SER A 33 13.52 1.28 -4.84
CA SER A 33 12.20 1.94 -4.89
C SER A 33 11.25 1.19 -5.82
N GLN A 34 11.67 0.91 -7.06
CA GLN A 34 10.85 0.19 -8.02
C GLN A 34 10.46 -1.21 -7.52
N LYS A 35 11.42 -1.97 -6.98
CA LYS A 35 11.14 -3.29 -6.39
C LYS A 35 10.15 -3.22 -5.23
N THR A 36 10.29 -2.23 -4.35
CA THR A 36 9.37 -2.02 -3.22
C THR A 36 7.97 -1.62 -3.70
N TYR A 37 7.89 -0.72 -4.68
CA TYR A 37 6.62 -0.28 -5.26
C TYR A 37 5.86 -1.43 -5.94
N HIS A 38 6.56 -2.32 -6.66
CA HIS A 38 5.92 -3.50 -7.25
C HIS A 38 5.31 -4.44 -6.21
N LYS A 39 5.90 -4.56 -5.01
CA LYS A 39 5.29 -5.32 -3.91
C LYS A 39 4.00 -4.68 -3.42
N ALA A 40 3.94 -3.35 -3.35
CA ALA A 40 2.70 -2.63 -3.04
C ALA A 40 1.65 -2.86 -4.13
N GLN A 41 2.04 -2.78 -5.40
CA GLN A 41 1.14 -3.01 -6.53
C GLN A 41 0.54 -4.42 -6.51
N ALA A 42 1.30 -5.46 -6.16
CA ALA A 42 0.78 -6.82 -6.07
C ALA A 42 -0.37 -6.94 -5.06
N LEU A 43 -0.28 -6.26 -3.92
CA LEU A 43 -1.36 -6.19 -2.93
C LEU A 43 -2.56 -5.39 -3.45
N ILE A 44 -2.33 -4.28 -4.13
CA ILE A 44 -3.40 -3.45 -4.72
C ILE A 44 -4.17 -4.24 -5.78
N GLU A 45 -3.46 -4.90 -6.70
CA GLU A 45 -4.06 -5.68 -7.80
C GLU A 45 -4.85 -6.90 -7.28
N LYS A 46 -4.44 -7.51 -6.15
CA LYS A 46 -5.20 -8.59 -5.50
C LYS A 46 -6.65 -8.18 -5.16
N HIS A 47 -6.87 -6.92 -4.81
CA HIS A 47 -8.19 -6.40 -4.41
C HIS A 47 -8.91 -5.64 -5.53
N LYS A 48 -8.17 -5.17 -6.54
CA LYS A 48 -8.71 -4.46 -7.69
C LYS A 48 -9.72 -5.33 -8.43
N ASN A 49 -10.81 -4.73 -8.91
CA ASN A 49 -11.92 -5.42 -9.58
C ASN A 49 -12.64 -6.49 -8.74
N THR A 50 -12.38 -6.57 -7.42
CA THR A 50 -13.14 -7.42 -6.51
C THR A 50 -14.16 -6.60 -5.72
N LYS A 51 -15.14 -7.27 -5.10
CA LYS A 51 -16.08 -6.63 -4.17
C LYS A 51 -15.43 -5.99 -2.94
N THR A 52 -14.16 -6.28 -2.68
CA THR A 52 -13.39 -5.73 -1.54
C THR A 52 -12.66 -4.43 -1.89
N TRP A 53 -12.65 -4.02 -3.16
CA TRP A 53 -11.89 -2.88 -3.65
C TRP A 53 -12.18 -1.58 -2.89
N ASN A 54 -13.44 -1.27 -2.66
CA ASN A 54 -13.82 0.00 -2.04
C ASN A 54 -13.31 0.09 -0.59
N GLU A 55 -13.43 -0.98 0.18
CA GLU A 55 -12.94 -1.05 1.56
C GLU A 55 -11.42 -1.02 1.62
N PHE A 56 -10.76 -1.86 0.79
CA PHE A 56 -9.31 -1.89 0.66
C PHE A 56 -8.76 -0.50 0.31
N ASN A 57 -9.30 0.16 -0.73
CA ASN A 57 -8.82 1.45 -1.21
C ASN A 57 -9.04 2.57 -0.17
N ARG A 58 -10.12 2.50 0.61
CA ARG A 58 -10.36 3.44 1.73
C ARG A 58 -9.28 3.29 2.80
N LEU A 59 -9.03 2.06 3.27
CA LEU A 59 -8.04 1.77 4.31
C LEU A 59 -6.62 2.09 3.83
N TYR A 60 -6.29 1.72 2.60
CA TYR A 60 -4.98 1.99 1.98
C TYR A 60 -4.68 3.49 1.96
N LYS A 61 -5.63 4.33 1.50
CA LYS A 61 -5.48 5.79 1.50
C LYS A 61 -5.31 6.34 2.92
N MET A 62 -6.13 5.88 3.86
CA MET A 62 -6.04 6.29 5.27
C MET A 62 -4.65 6.01 5.85
N TYR A 63 -4.14 4.78 5.73
CA TYR A 63 -2.82 4.42 6.24
C TYR A 63 -1.69 5.17 5.54
N ARG A 64 -1.77 5.32 4.21
CA ARG A 64 -0.75 6.01 3.42
C ARG A 64 -0.65 7.49 3.81
N ASP A 65 -1.79 8.14 3.98
CA ASP A 65 -1.86 9.59 4.26
C ASP A 65 -1.60 9.91 5.74
N GLN A 66 -1.88 8.98 6.66
CA GLN A 66 -1.54 9.12 8.08
C GLN A 66 -0.01 9.27 8.29
N GLU A 67 0.79 8.51 7.54
CA GLU A 67 2.25 8.64 7.61
C GLU A 67 2.74 9.98 7.04
N LYS A 68 2.05 10.54 6.03
CA LYS A 68 2.37 11.87 5.49
C LYS A 68 2.12 13.01 6.48
N ALA A 69 1.12 12.88 7.34
CA ALA A 69 0.85 13.87 8.38
C ALA A 69 1.91 13.89 9.50
N SER A 70 2.84 12.94 9.49
CA SER A 70 3.89 12.75 10.51
C SER A 70 5.30 13.14 10.01
N LEU A 71 5.42 13.64 8.77
CA LEU A 71 6.63 14.18 8.15
C LEU A 71 6.55 15.71 8.08
#